data_AF-X1MUE4-F1
#
_entry.id   AF-X1MUE4-F1
#
_cell.length_a   1.000
_cell.length_b   1.000
_cell.length_c   1.000
_cell.angle_alpha   90.00
_cell.angle_beta   90.00
_cell.angle_gamma   90.00
#
_symmetry.space_group_name_H-M   'P 1'
#
loop_
_entity.id
_entity.type
_entity.pdbx_description
1 polymer ?
#
loop_
_entity_poly.entity_id
_entity_poly.type
_entity_poly.pdbx_seq_one_letter_code
_entity_poly.pdbx_strand_id
1 'polypeptide(L)'
;EVLLHGIQGITDIVVEPGLINVDFADVKMIIENAGTAIMGMGRASGENRAVKAAQRAINSPILETKIEGAKGILFNISGSSNLALYEVNKAAEIISKAANPEANIIFGAVINKELNDEVKITVIAAGFEDLEKKREVPKLGEINLSEEKISYNDLEIPTFLREKK
;
A
#
# COMPACT_ATOMS: atom_id res chain seq x y z
N GLU A 1 14.39 2.19 4.59
CA GLU A 1 13.54 1.40 5.52
C GLU A 1 12.16 1.06 4.96
N VAL A 2 11.46 1.98 4.27
CA VAL A 2 10.10 1.70 3.74
C VAL A 2 10.05 0.50 2.77
N LEU A 3 10.99 0.38 1.83
CA LEU A 3 11.07 -0.78 0.91
C LEU A 3 11.32 -2.10 1.63
N LEU A 4 12.16 -2.08 2.67
CA LEU A 4 12.42 -3.26 3.51
C LEU A 4 11.13 -3.72 4.19
N HIS A 5 10.37 -2.77 4.77
CA HIS A 5 9.10 -3.09 5.39
C HIS A 5 8.04 -3.60 4.40
N GLY A 6 8.03 -3.10 3.17
CA GLY A 6 7.15 -3.60 2.11
C GLY A 6 7.42 -5.06 1.75
N ILE A 7 8.69 -5.40 1.49
CA ILE A 7 9.10 -6.79 1.21
C ILE A 7 8.82 -7.66 2.44
N GLN A 8 9.21 -7.19 3.63
CA GLN A 8 9.02 -7.92 4.88
C GLN A 8 7.53 -8.21 5.14
N GLY A 9 6.65 -7.24 4.89
CA GLY A 9 5.20 -7.42 5.07
C GLY A 9 4.62 -8.57 4.25
N ILE A 10 5.11 -8.75 3.02
CA ILE A 10 4.69 -9.84 2.13
C ILE A 10 5.36 -11.16 2.52
N THR A 11 6.66 -11.14 2.80
CA THR A 11 7.40 -12.37 3.16
C THR A 11 6.96 -12.93 4.50
N ASP A 12 6.63 -12.08 5.47
CA ASP A 12 6.15 -12.49 6.80
C ASP A 12 4.85 -13.31 6.69
N ILE A 13 4.01 -13.04 5.68
CA ILE A 13 2.73 -13.75 5.47
C ILE A 13 2.94 -15.14 4.85
N VAL A 14 3.96 -15.30 4.01
CA VAL A 14 4.19 -16.50 3.19
C VAL A 14 5.15 -17.49 3.84
N VAL A 15 6.18 -16.98 4.53
CA VAL A 15 7.33 -17.78 5.00
C VAL A 15 7.18 -18.21 6.46
N GLU A 16 6.57 -17.37 7.30
CA GLU A 16 6.48 -17.63 8.73
C GLU A 16 5.24 -18.47 9.07
N PRO A 17 5.39 -19.57 9.84
CA PRO A 17 4.26 -20.37 10.26
C PRO A 17 3.31 -19.55 11.15
N GLY A 18 2.09 -19.34 10.64
CA GLY A 18 1.06 -18.57 11.31
C GLY A 18 -0.08 -19.41 11.91
N LEU A 19 -0.90 -18.75 12.73
CA LEU A 19 -2.24 -19.24 13.11
C LEU A 19 -3.15 -19.34 11.88
N ILE A 20 -3.00 -18.41 10.94
CA ILE A 20 -3.72 -18.37 9.67
C ILE A 20 -2.66 -18.13 8.60
N ASN A 21 -2.38 -19.18 7.83
CA ASN A 21 -1.42 -19.12 6.75
C ASN A 21 -2.11 -18.66 5.47
N VAL A 22 -1.42 -17.83 4.69
CA VAL A 22 -1.84 -17.45 3.35
C VAL A 22 -0.83 -18.06 2.38
N ASP A 23 -1.29 -18.51 1.21
CA ASP A 23 -0.38 -19.06 0.22
C ASP A 23 0.15 -17.98 -0.75
N PHE A 24 1.15 -18.36 -1.55
CA PHE A 24 1.73 -17.42 -2.52
C PHE A 24 0.77 -17.08 -3.67
N ALA A 25 -0.18 -17.96 -4.00
CA ALA A 25 -1.13 -17.73 -5.09
C ALA A 25 -2.15 -16.64 -4.71
N ASP A 26 -2.62 -16.65 -3.47
CA ASP A 26 -3.46 -15.62 -2.85
C ASP A 26 -2.78 -14.24 -2.90
N VAL A 27 -1.52 -14.17 -2.43
CA VAL A 27 -0.73 -12.94 -2.46
C VAL A 27 -0.51 -12.47 -3.89
N LYS A 28 -0.17 -13.38 -4.81
CA LYS A 28 0.02 -13.08 -6.23
C LYS A 28 -1.26 -12.51 -6.82
N MET A 29 -2.43 -13.07 -6.52
CA MET A 29 -3.71 -12.60 -7.06
C MET A 29 -4.05 -11.16 -6.67
N ILE A 30 -3.65 -10.71 -5.47
CA ILE A 30 -3.89 -9.34 -5.00
C ILE A 30 -2.92 -8.33 -5.60
N ILE A 31 -1.67 -8.75 -5.88
CA ILE A 31 -0.58 -7.84 -6.28
C ILE A 31 -0.38 -7.85 -7.81
N GLU A 32 -0.62 -8.97 -8.46
CA GLU A 32 -0.43 -9.13 -9.91
C GLU A 32 -1.43 -8.27 -10.68
N ASN A 33 -0.92 -7.41 -11.57
CA ASN A 33 -1.70 -6.44 -12.35
C ASN A 33 -2.52 -5.45 -11.52
N ALA A 34 -2.23 -5.28 -10.23
CA ALA A 34 -2.96 -4.37 -9.36
C ALA A 34 -2.61 -2.89 -9.56
N GLY A 35 -1.69 -2.59 -10.48
CA GLY A 35 -1.27 -1.22 -10.78
C GLY A 35 -0.55 -0.60 -9.58
N THR A 36 -1.16 0.43 -8.99
CA THR A 36 -0.59 1.09 -7.80
C THR A 36 -1.02 0.37 -6.54
N ALA A 37 -0.06 0.15 -5.64
CA ALA A 37 -0.27 -0.39 -4.31
C ALA A 37 0.25 0.58 -3.25
N ILE A 38 -0.42 0.59 -2.10
CA ILE A 38 -0.09 1.45 -0.96
C ILE A 38 -0.05 0.59 0.30
N MET A 39 0.85 0.93 1.22
CA MET A 39 1.10 0.15 2.41
C MET A 39 0.88 1.00 3.66
N GLY A 40 0.17 0.45 4.63
CA GLY A 40 -0.01 1.00 5.97
C GLY A 40 0.58 0.07 7.03
N MET A 41 1.16 0.63 8.08
CA MET A 41 1.66 -0.13 9.21
C MET A 41 1.16 0.44 10.53
N GLY A 42 0.83 -0.43 11.46
CA GLY A 42 0.42 -0.09 12.80
C GLY A 42 1.03 -1.03 13.83
N ARG A 43 1.42 -0.48 14.97
CA ARG A 43 1.90 -1.23 16.13
C ARG A 43 1.21 -0.72 17.39
N ALA A 44 0.86 -1.63 18.29
CA ALA A 44 0.33 -1.28 19.60
C ALA A 44 0.54 -2.43 20.59
N SER A 45 0.53 -2.10 21.87
CA SER A 45 0.69 -3.02 23.00
C SER A 45 -0.40 -2.76 24.07
N GLY A 46 -0.51 -3.66 25.05
CA GLY A 46 -1.48 -3.59 26.13
C GLY A 46 -2.93 -3.85 25.69
N GLU A 47 -3.89 -3.27 26.41
CA GLU A 47 -5.31 -3.54 26.17
C GLU A 47 -5.78 -3.00 24.81
N ASN A 48 -6.58 -3.81 24.10
CA ASN A 48 -7.09 -3.50 22.76
C ASN A 48 -5.97 -3.23 21.74
N ARG A 49 -4.77 -3.81 21.94
CA ARG A 49 -3.61 -3.68 21.04
C ARG A 49 -3.92 -4.00 19.58
N ALA A 50 -4.64 -5.08 19.28
CA ALA A 50 -4.96 -5.42 17.89
C ALA A 50 -5.86 -4.37 17.22
N VAL A 51 -6.87 -3.85 17.94
CA VAL A 51 -7.75 -2.78 17.48
C VAL A 51 -6.97 -1.48 17.24
N LYS A 52 -6.12 -1.09 18.20
CA LYS A 52 -5.27 0.10 18.09
C LYS A 52 -4.27 -0.02 16.93
N ALA A 53 -3.67 -1.18 16.75
CA ALA A 53 -2.75 -1.45 15.65
C ALA A 53 -3.47 -1.38 14.30
N ALA A 54 -4.68 -1.93 14.19
CA ALA A 54 -5.48 -1.87 12.96
C ALA A 54 -5.83 -0.42 12.61
N GLN A 55 -6.31 0.37 13.58
CA GLN A 55 -6.61 1.78 13.38
C GLN A 55 -5.37 2.58 12.96
N ARG A 56 -4.19 2.28 13.53
CA ARG A 56 -2.93 2.91 13.12
C ARG A 56 -2.51 2.53 11.71
N ALA A 57 -2.72 1.27 11.32
CA ALA A 57 -2.37 0.79 9.99
C ALA A 57 -3.22 1.48 8.90
N ILE A 58 -4.54 1.58 9.09
CA ILE A 58 -5.44 2.21 8.11
C ILE A 58 -5.31 3.73 8.04
N ASN A 59 -4.79 4.39 9.08
CA ASN A 59 -4.53 5.84 9.11
C ASN A 59 -3.03 6.16 8.97
N SER A 60 -2.24 5.22 8.47
CA SER A 60 -0.80 5.40 8.33
C SER A 60 -0.50 6.51 7.32
N PRO A 61 0.45 7.43 7.57
CA PRO A 61 0.78 8.54 6.65
C PRO A 61 1.29 8.09 5.28
N ILE A 62 1.72 6.83 5.16
CA ILE A 62 2.18 6.22 3.90
C ILE A 62 0.98 5.91 2.99
N LEU A 63 -0.24 5.84 3.54
CA LEU A 63 -1.48 5.79 2.79
C LEU A 63 -1.81 7.20 2.26
N GLU A 64 -1.18 7.59 1.15
CA GLU A 64 -1.50 8.85 0.45
C GLU A 64 -2.96 8.90 -0.02
N THR A 65 -3.57 7.73 -0.21
CA THR A 65 -4.99 7.55 -0.56
C THR A 65 -5.64 6.62 0.46
N LYS A 66 -6.91 6.87 0.78
CA LYS A 66 -7.70 6.00 1.66
C LYS A 66 -7.82 4.60 1.10
N ILE A 67 -7.88 3.59 1.98
CA ILE A 67 -8.00 2.18 1.59
C ILE A 67 -9.33 1.84 0.90
N GLU A 68 -10.33 2.72 1.00
CA GLU A 68 -11.68 2.61 0.44
C GLU A 68 -11.69 2.39 -1.09
N GLY A 69 -10.65 2.87 -1.80
CA GLY A 69 -10.54 2.78 -3.26
C GLY A 69 -9.82 1.53 -3.80
N ALA A 70 -9.38 0.62 -2.91
CA ALA A 70 -8.63 -0.56 -3.30
C ALA A 70 -9.55 -1.72 -3.71
N LYS A 71 -9.20 -2.42 -4.79
CA LYS A 71 -9.88 -3.66 -5.23
C LYS A 71 -9.34 -4.91 -4.54
N GLY A 72 -8.11 -4.84 -4.07
CA GLY A 72 -7.46 -5.93 -3.36
C GLY A 72 -6.82 -5.42 -2.08
N ILE A 73 -7.02 -6.15 -0.99
CA ILE A 73 -6.38 -5.85 0.30
C ILE A 73 -5.74 -7.12 0.83
N LEU A 74 -4.47 -7.03 1.18
CA LEU A 74 -3.71 -8.04 1.89
C LEU A 74 -3.25 -7.46 3.22
N PHE A 75 -3.52 -8.13 4.34
CA PHE A 75 -2.96 -7.69 5.62
C PHE A 75 -2.43 -8.84 6.48
N ASN A 76 -1.36 -8.55 7.22
CA ASN A 76 -0.80 -9.45 8.21
C ASN A 76 -1.07 -8.94 9.61
N ILE A 77 -1.39 -9.85 10.52
CA ILE A 77 -1.42 -9.58 11.96
C ILE A 77 -0.33 -10.43 12.60
N SER A 78 0.74 -9.78 13.06
CA SER A 78 1.81 -10.42 13.79
C SER A 78 1.70 -10.10 15.28
N GLY A 79 1.76 -11.12 16.13
CA GLY A 79 1.80 -10.96 17.58
C GLY A 79 2.59 -12.07 18.23
N SER A 80 2.85 -11.95 19.52
CA SER A 80 3.50 -13.02 20.29
C SER A 80 2.57 -14.22 20.49
N SER A 81 3.04 -15.24 21.20
CA SER A 81 2.27 -16.45 21.52
C SER A 81 0.98 -16.19 22.31
N ASN A 82 0.80 -14.96 22.82
CA ASN A 82 -0.42 -14.53 23.50
C ASN A 82 -1.47 -13.90 22.57
N LEU A 83 -1.25 -13.87 21.25
CA LEU A 83 -2.22 -13.34 20.29
C LEU A 83 -3.45 -14.25 20.22
N ALA A 84 -4.59 -13.74 20.67
CA ALA A 84 -5.83 -14.51 20.66
C ALA A 84 -6.61 -14.34 19.35
N LEU A 85 -7.32 -15.39 18.91
CA LEU A 85 -8.16 -15.35 17.70
C LEU A 85 -9.23 -14.24 17.74
N TYR A 86 -9.76 -13.93 18.93
CA TYR A 86 -10.70 -12.82 19.11
C TYR A 86 -10.07 -11.44 18.80
N GLU A 87 -8.80 -11.24 19.17
CA GLU A 87 -8.08 -10.00 18.85
C GLU A 87 -7.87 -9.88 17.33
N VAL A 88 -7.51 -10.99 16.68
CA VAL A 88 -7.34 -11.10 15.22
C VAL A 88 -8.65 -10.75 14.52
N ASN A 89 -9.78 -11.35 14.94
CA ASN A 89 -11.09 -11.08 14.35
C ASN A 89 -11.51 -9.62 14.48
N LYS A 90 -11.29 -8.99 15.65
CA LYS A 90 -11.59 -7.57 15.85
C LYS A 90 -10.77 -6.66 14.93
N ALA A 91 -9.48 -6.94 14.78
CA ALA A 91 -8.63 -6.18 13.88
C ALA A 91 -9.05 -6.34 12.42
N ALA A 92 -9.35 -7.58 12.00
CA ALA A 92 -9.86 -7.87 10.67
C ALA A 92 -11.18 -7.14 10.38
N GLU A 93 -12.13 -7.14 11.32
CA GLU A 93 -13.41 -6.44 11.18
C GLU A 93 -13.22 -4.93 10.94
N ILE A 94 -12.28 -4.28 11.63
CA ILE A 94 -11.99 -2.85 11.46
C ILE A 94 -11.43 -2.56 10.07
N ILE A 95 -10.48 -3.38 9.62
CA ILE A 95 -9.85 -3.21 8.30
C ILE A 95 -10.89 -3.45 7.20
N SER A 96 -11.68 -4.52 7.31
CA SER A 96 -12.74 -4.84 6.34
C SER A 96 -13.85 -3.78 6.30
N LYS A 97 -14.18 -3.13 7.42
CA LYS A 97 -15.15 -2.02 7.44
C LYS A 97 -14.65 -0.74 6.78
N ALA A 98 -13.34 -0.52 6.82
CA ALA A 98 -12.72 0.63 6.15
C ALA A 98 -12.43 0.37 4.66
N ALA A 99 -12.43 -0.91 4.25
CA ALA A 99 -12.23 -1.34 2.88
C ALA A 99 -13.48 -1.14 1.99
N ASN A 100 -13.29 -1.26 0.68
CA ASN A 100 -14.39 -1.38 -0.26
C ASN A 100 -15.18 -2.70 0.00
N PRO A 101 -16.51 -2.69 0.05
CA PRO A 101 -17.31 -3.91 0.20
C PRO A 101 -17.10 -4.96 -0.90
N GLU A 102 -16.67 -4.53 -2.09
CA GLU A 102 -16.36 -5.39 -3.23
C GLU A 102 -14.86 -5.73 -3.33
N ALA A 103 -14.04 -5.25 -2.40
CA ALA A 103 -12.62 -5.60 -2.39
C ALA A 103 -12.42 -7.07 -2.05
N ASN A 104 -11.49 -7.72 -2.75
CA ASN A 104 -11.00 -9.01 -2.32
C ASN A 104 -10.03 -8.83 -1.15
N ILE A 105 -10.35 -9.44 -0.01
CA ILE A 105 -9.58 -9.28 1.23
C ILE A 105 -8.93 -10.60 1.61
N ILE A 106 -7.61 -10.57 1.75
CA ILE A 106 -6.79 -11.70 2.19
C ILE A 106 -6.07 -11.29 3.47
N PHE A 107 -6.09 -12.17 4.47
CA PHE A 107 -5.40 -11.88 5.72
C PHE A 107 -4.69 -13.09 6.31
N GLY A 108 -3.51 -12.82 6.87
CA GLY A 108 -2.69 -13.77 7.60
C GLY A 108 -2.60 -13.38 9.07
N ALA A 109 -2.34 -14.38 9.92
CA ALA A 109 -2.05 -14.16 11.33
C ALA A 109 -0.82 -14.99 11.72
N VAL A 110 0.26 -14.32 12.12
CA VAL A 110 1.58 -14.92 12.36
C VAL A 110 1.98 -14.77 13.82
N ILE A 111 2.57 -15.82 14.38
CA ILE A 111 3.11 -15.79 15.73
C ILE A 111 4.60 -15.48 15.67
N ASN A 112 4.98 -14.27 16.08
CA ASN A 112 6.37 -13.86 16.24
C ASN A 112 6.68 -13.64 17.73
N LYS A 113 7.51 -14.54 18.28
CA LYS A 113 7.90 -14.54 19.71
C LYS A 113 8.72 -13.31 20.12
N GLU A 114 9.34 -12.62 19.18
CA GLU A 114 10.14 -11.42 19.44
C GLU A 114 9.26 -10.21 19.78
N LEU A 115 7.97 -10.25 19.42
CA LEU A 115 7.05 -9.12 19.60
C LEU A 115 6.55 -8.95 21.05
N ASN A 116 6.88 -9.84 21.99
CA ASN A 116 6.50 -9.73 23.41
C ASN A 116 4.99 -9.46 23.64
N ASP A 117 4.60 -8.23 23.99
CA ASP A 117 3.19 -7.83 24.15
C ASP A 117 2.67 -6.92 23.01
N GLU A 118 3.49 -6.72 21.98
CA GLU A 118 3.15 -5.91 20.82
C GLU A 118 2.39 -6.74 19.77
N VAL A 119 1.43 -6.09 19.13
CA VAL A 119 0.80 -6.53 17.90
C VAL A 119 1.19 -5.56 16.80
N LYS A 120 1.74 -6.11 15.71
CA LYS A 120 2.10 -5.40 14.49
C LYS A 120 1.10 -5.80 13.41
N ILE A 121 0.52 -4.81 12.75
CA ILE A 121 -0.38 -5.00 11.61
C ILE A 121 0.22 -4.28 10.41
N THR A 122 0.28 -5.00 9.31
CA THR A 122 0.72 -4.48 8.01
C THR A 122 -0.44 -4.65 7.04
N VAL A 123 -0.88 -3.57 6.41
CA VAL A 123 -1.94 -3.57 5.40
C VAL A 123 -1.33 -3.16 4.07
N ILE A 124 -1.67 -3.88 3.02
CA ILE A 124 -1.28 -3.60 1.64
C ILE A 124 -2.58 -3.52 0.86
N ALA A 125 -2.85 -2.35 0.31
CA ALA A 125 -4.01 -2.07 -0.52
C ALA A 125 -3.55 -1.89 -1.97
N ALA A 126 -4.20 -2.54 -2.92
CA ALA A 126 -3.81 -2.54 -4.33
C ALA A 126 -5.03 -2.48 -5.25
N GLY A 127 -4.83 -2.13 -6.52
CA GLY A 127 -5.91 -2.03 -7.50
C GLY A 127 -6.63 -0.68 -7.51
N PHE A 128 -5.93 0.41 -7.15
CA PHE A 128 -6.50 1.76 -7.20
C PHE A 128 -6.65 2.24 -8.65
N GLU A 129 -7.89 2.45 -9.12
CA GLU A 129 -8.18 2.90 -10.50
C GLU A 129 -7.71 4.35 -10.76
N ASP A 130 -7.79 5.22 -9.76
CA ASP A 130 -7.53 6.67 -9.93
C ASP A 130 -6.03 7.03 -10.01
N LEU A 131 -5.13 6.16 -9.56
CA LEU A 131 -3.68 6.39 -9.63
C LEU A 131 -3.10 6.08 -11.00
N GLU A 132 -3.77 5.24 -11.81
CA GLU A 132 -3.35 4.97 -13.18
C GLU A 132 -3.66 6.14 -14.13
N LYS A 133 -4.78 6.84 -13.95
CA LYS A 133 -5.15 8.01 -14.77
C LYS A 133 -4.23 9.22 -14.60
N LYS A 134 -3.50 9.31 -13.48
CA LYS A 134 -2.58 10.43 -13.20
C LYS A 134 -1.19 10.26 -13.83
N ARG A 135 -0.91 9.09 -14.41
CA ARG A 135 0.28 8.84 -15.23
C ARG A 135 -0.03 8.96 -16.72
N GLU A 136 -0.77 9.99 -17.11
CA GLU A 136 -0.65 10.45 -18.49
C GLU A 136 0.75 11.06 -18.62
N VAL A 137 1.70 10.28 -19.14
CA VAL A 137 2.87 10.85 -19.81
C VAL A 137 2.29 11.86 -20.78
N PRO A 138 2.66 13.15 -20.74
CA PRO A 138 2.13 14.11 -21.69
C PRO A 138 2.38 13.52 -23.07
N LYS A 139 1.31 13.23 -23.82
CA LYS A 139 1.45 12.90 -25.23
C LYS A 139 2.19 14.09 -25.82
N LEU A 140 3.41 13.87 -26.30
CA LEU A 140 4.16 14.84 -27.11
C LEU A 140 3.26 15.17 -28.30
N GLY A 141 2.49 16.25 -28.20
CA GLY A 141 1.46 16.55 -29.20
C GLY A 141 0.57 17.74 -28.88
N GLU A 142 0.31 18.06 -27.61
CA GLU A 142 -0.58 19.19 -27.30
C GLU A 142 -0.02 20.06 -26.17
N ILE A 143 1.05 20.79 -26.50
CA ILE A 143 1.40 22.01 -25.78
C ILE A 143 0.69 23.15 -26.52
N ASN A 144 -0.44 23.63 -25.99
CA ASN A 144 -1.04 24.86 -26.50
C ASN A 144 -0.24 26.07 -25.98
N LEU A 145 0.79 26.45 -26.75
CA LEU A 145 1.53 27.72 -26.60
C LEU A 145 0.80 28.83 -27.36
N SER A 146 -0.32 29.30 -26.82
CA SER A 146 -0.74 30.69 -27.05
C SER A 146 0.11 31.56 -26.12
N GLU A 147 1.12 32.32 -26.55
CA GLU A 147 1.46 32.89 -27.85
C GLU A 147 2.99 32.86 -27.99
N GLU A 148 3.51 31.97 -28.82
CA GLU A 148 4.72 32.14 -29.66
C GLU A 148 5.05 30.78 -30.28
N LYS A 149 5.00 30.69 -31.60
CA LYS A 149 5.36 29.48 -32.34
C LYS A 149 6.86 29.24 -32.21
N ILE A 150 7.27 28.41 -31.24
CA ILE A 150 8.64 27.91 -31.18
C ILE A 150 8.77 26.84 -32.28
N SER A 151 9.53 27.14 -33.33
CA SER A 151 9.82 26.18 -34.39
C SER A 151 10.79 25.11 -33.86
N TYR A 152 10.59 23.85 -34.24
CA TYR A 152 11.47 22.75 -33.82
C TYR A 152 12.93 22.96 -34.23
N ASN A 153 13.18 23.70 -35.31
CA ASN A 153 14.53 24.09 -35.74
C ASN A 153 15.22 25.08 -34.77
N ASP A 154 14.48 25.74 -33.89
CA ASP A 154 15.05 26.71 -32.95
C ASP A 154 15.62 26.03 -31.69
N LEU A 155 15.29 24.76 -31.44
CA LEU A 155 15.74 23.99 -30.27
C LEU A 155 17.17 23.48 -30.38
N GLU A 156 17.77 23.52 -31.58
CA GLU A 156 19.18 23.16 -31.80
C GLU A 156 20.14 24.24 -31.31
N ILE A 157 19.64 25.44 -31.01
CA ILE A 157 20.44 26.57 -30.53
C ILE A 157 20.20 26.73 -29.03
N PRO A 158 21.23 26.52 -28.19
CA PRO A 158 21.16 26.79 -26.76
C PRO A 158 20.65 28.19 -26.44
N THR A 159 19.82 28.31 -25.40
CA THR A 159 19.06 29.51 -25.02
C THR A 159 19.91 30.79 -24.94
N PHE A 160 21.18 30.69 -24.54
CA PHE A 160 22.09 31.83 -24.40
C PHE A 160 22.57 32.46 -25.72
N LEU A 161 22.32 31.81 -26.87
CA LEU A 161 22.68 32.32 -28.21
C LEU A 161 21.53 33.03 -28.92
N ARG A 162 20.30 33.00 -28.38
CA ARG A 162 19.12 33.60 -29.01
C ARG A 162 19.06 35.12 -28.88
N GLU A 163 19.64 35.70 -27.83
CA GLU A 163 19.48 37.14 -27.51
C GLU A 163 20.53 38.07 -28.15
N LYS A 164 21.17 37.67 -29.25
CA LYS A 164 22.18 38.52 -29.94
C LYS A 164 21.88 38.85 -31.41
N LYS A 165 20.60 38.91 -31.78
CA LYS A 165 20.18 39.49 -33.06
C LYS A 165 19.13 40.56 -32.87
#